data_AF-A0A4U2E6W3-F1
#
_entry.id   AF-A0A4U2E6W3-F1
#
_cell.length_a   1.000
_cell.length_b   1.000
_cell.length_c   1.000
_cell.angle_alpha   90.00
_cell.angle_beta   90.00
_cell.angle_gamma   90.00
#
_symmetry.space_group_name_H-M   'P 1'
#
loop_
_entity.id
_entity.type
_entity.pdbx_description
1 polymer ?
#
loop_
_entity_poly.entity_id
_entity_poly.type
_entity_poly.pdbx_seq_one_letter_code
_entity_poly.pdbx_strand_id
1 'polypeptide(L)'
;PLRQLGTGSSRLLISGLQKAASNSKVIIVDEAEYGLEPYRITRLLNELGSKDAEPTQQVFITTHSPYVLRELQAQQLHVMRRPTPAQEAFDPERIQHTIYS
;
A
#
# COMPACT_ATOMS: atom_id res chain seq x y z
N PRO A 1 -2.28 -15.86 -23.73
CA PRO A 1 -3.18 -15.21 -22.74
C PRO A 1 -2.46 -14.29 -21.74
N LEU A 2 -1.56 -14.79 -20.87
CA LEU A 2 -0.88 -13.96 -19.85
C LEU A 2 0.04 -12.86 -20.42
N ARG A 3 0.60 -13.09 -21.61
CA ARG A 3 1.47 -12.12 -22.32
C ARG A 3 0.74 -10.89 -22.88
N GLN A 4 -0.60 -10.89 -22.86
CA GLN A 4 -1.43 -9.78 -23.37
C GLN A 4 -2.07 -8.96 -22.23
N LEU A 5 -1.75 -9.25 -20.97
CA LEU A 5 -2.28 -8.48 -19.84
C LEU A 5 -1.60 -7.12 -19.76
N GLY A 6 -2.41 -6.06 -19.80
CA GLY A 6 -1.95 -4.73 -19.40
C GLY A 6 -1.49 -4.70 -17.94
N THR A 7 -0.64 -3.75 -17.58
CA THR A 7 0.00 -3.61 -16.27
C THR A 7 -0.99 -3.79 -15.10
N GLY A 8 -2.12 -3.10 -15.13
CA GLY A 8 -3.13 -3.20 -14.08
C GLY A 8 -3.77 -4.59 -13.94
N SER A 9 -3.96 -5.30 -15.05
CA SER A 9 -4.52 -6.66 -15.04
C SER A 9 -3.53 -7.68 -14.50
N SER A 10 -2.24 -7.50 -14.79
CA SER A 10 -1.18 -8.34 -14.23
C SER A 10 -1.09 -8.17 -12.71
N ARG A 11 -1.11 -6.92 -12.20
CA ARG A 11 -1.03 -6.66 -10.76
C ARG A 11 -2.20 -7.24 -9.97
N LEU A 12 -3.43 -7.10 -10.48
CA LEU A 12 -4.61 -7.70 -9.84
C LEU A 12 -4.56 -9.23 -9.82
N LEU A 13 -4.06 -9.85 -10.89
CA LEU A 13 -3.90 -11.31 -10.92
C LEU A 13 -2.86 -11.76 -9.88
N ILE A 14 -1.71 -11.09 -9.84
CA ILE A 14 -0.64 -11.40 -8.88
C ILE A 14 -1.13 -11.21 -7.45
N SER A 15 -1.86 -10.13 -7.14
CA SER A 15 -2.39 -9.89 -5.79
C SER A 15 -3.40 -10.96 -5.38
N GLY A 16 -4.32 -11.35 -6.27
CA GLY A 16 -5.28 -12.42 -6.00
C GLY A 16 -4.59 -13.77 -5.78
N LEU A 17 -3.56 -14.08 -6.56
CA LEU A 17 -2.76 -15.30 -6.36
C LEU A 17 -2.00 -15.27 -5.03
N GLN A 18 -1.42 -14.14 -4.65
CA GLN A 18 -0.77 -13.99 -3.34
C GLN A 18 -1.79 -14.16 -2.21
N LYS A 19 -2.99 -13.56 -2.30
CA LYS A 19 -4.06 -13.75 -1.32
C LYS A 19 -4.45 -15.22 -1.18
N ALA A 20 -4.57 -15.94 -2.29
CA ALA A 20 -5.08 -17.31 -2.32
C ALA A 20 -4.04 -18.38 -1.97
N ALA A 21 -2.76 -18.16 -2.30
CA ALA A 21 -1.74 -19.21 -2.25
C ALA A 21 -0.52 -18.87 -1.37
N SER A 22 -0.39 -17.62 -0.91
CA SER A 22 0.79 -17.21 -0.14
C SER A 22 0.65 -17.53 1.33
N ASN A 23 1.65 -18.22 1.87
CA ASN A 23 1.89 -18.29 3.32
C ASN A 23 2.73 -17.10 3.83
N SER A 24 3.05 -16.14 2.96
CA SER A 24 3.81 -14.97 3.37
C SER A 24 3.03 -14.16 4.40
N LYS A 25 3.70 -13.80 5.49
CA LYS A 25 3.13 -12.92 6.51
C LYS A 25 3.25 -11.45 6.16
N VAL A 26 4.08 -11.10 5.17
CA VAL A 26 4.37 -9.71 4.80
C VAL A 26 4.31 -9.52 3.27
N ILE A 27 3.67 -8.42 2.84
CA ILE A 27 3.61 -7.98 1.45
C ILE A 27 4.04 -6.51 1.39
N ILE A 28 4.82 -6.14 0.37
CA ILE A 28 5.22 -4.76 0.09
C ILE A 28 4.79 -4.43 -1.33
N VAL A 29 4.06 -3.33 -1.50
CA VAL A 29 3.59 -2.82 -2.79
C VAL A 29 4.04 -1.38 -2.97
N ASP A 30 4.89 -1.14 -3.95
CA ASP A 30 5.27 0.22 -4.33
C ASP A 30 4.28 0.78 -5.35
N GLU A 31 3.89 2.04 -5.19
CA GLU A 31 2.92 2.76 -6.03
C GLU A 31 1.69 1.90 -6.38
N ALA A 32 0.86 1.58 -5.39
CA ALA A 32 -0.28 0.68 -5.59
C ALA A 32 -1.22 1.09 -6.75
N GLU A 33 -1.30 2.38 -7.04
CA GLU A 33 -2.08 2.96 -8.14
C GLU A 33 -1.48 2.77 -9.54
N TYR A 34 -0.20 2.43 -9.67
CA TYR A 34 0.47 2.45 -10.96
C TYR A 34 -0.17 1.48 -11.95
N GLY A 35 -0.65 2.03 -13.07
CA GLY A 35 -1.33 1.30 -14.14
C GLY A 35 -2.76 0.83 -13.80
N LEU A 36 -3.37 1.36 -12.73
CA LEU A 36 -4.74 1.05 -12.31
C LEU A 36 -5.66 2.25 -12.45
N GLU A 37 -6.83 2.02 -13.04
CA GLU A 37 -7.96 2.94 -12.95
C GLU A 37 -8.53 2.92 -11.51
N PRO A 38 -9.22 4.00 -11.07
CA PRO A 38 -9.72 4.13 -9.70
C PRO A 38 -10.48 2.90 -9.17
N TYR A 39 -11.42 2.34 -9.93
CA TYR A 39 -12.18 1.17 -9.50
C TYR A 39 -11.29 -0.08 -9.29
N ARG A 40 -10.20 -0.19 -10.06
CA ARG A 40 -9.26 -1.31 -9.94
C ARG A 40 -8.36 -1.18 -8.72
N ILE A 41 -8.11 0.04 -8.23
CA ILE A 41 -7.41 0.29 -6.97
C ILE A 41 -8.22 -0.29 -5.81
N THR A 42 -9.53 0.01 -5.74
CA THR A 42 -10.42 -0.54 -4.71
C THR A 42 -10.36 -2.07 -4.71
N ARG A 43 -10.40 -2.70 -5.89
CA ARG A 43 -10.26 -4.16 -6.02
C ARG A 43 -8.92 -4.67 -5.52
N LEU A 44 -7.81 -4.04 -5.91
CA LEU A 44 -6.47 -4.42 -5.44
C LEU A 44 -6.39 -4.38 -3.91
N LEU A 45 -6.84 -3.28 -3.28
CA LEU A 45 -6.78 -3.11 -1.84
C LEU A 45 -7.63 -4.15 -1.10
N ASN A 46 -8.81 -4.48 -1.63
CA ASN A 46 -9.65 -5.56 -1.09
C ASN A 46 -8.99 -6.95 -1.23
N GLU A 47 -8.30 -7.22 -2.34
CA GLU A 47 -7.52 -8.46 -2.48
C GLU A 47 -6.34 -8.50 -1.50
N LEU A 48 -5.76 -7.35 -1.16
CA LEU A 48 -4.72 -7.24 -0.12
C LEU A 48 -5.28 -7.27 1.31
N GLY A 49 -6.59 -7.39 1.48
CA GLY A 49 -7.22 -7.50 2.80
C GLY A 49 -7.36 -6.17 3.55
N SER A 50 -7.37 -5.02 2.85
CA SER A 50 -7.46 -3.70 3.48
C SER A 50 -8.73 -3.47 4.30
N LYS A 51 -9.76 -4.29 4.08
CA LYS A 51 -11.08 -4.26 4.74
C LYS A 51 -11.37 -5.49 5.59
N ASP A 52 -10.41 -6.41 5.71
CA ASP A 52 -10.60 -7.61 6.51
C ASP A 52 -10.57 -7.22 8.00
N ALA A 53 -11.55 -7.71 8.77
CA ALA A 53 -11.62 -7.40 10.20
C ALA A 53 -10.42 -7.99 10.98
N GLU A 54 -9.99 -9.18 10.57
CA GLU A 54 -8.85 -9.89 11.15
C GLU A 54 -7.83 -10.15 10.02
N PRO A 55 -6.92 -9.20 9.75
CA PRO A 55 -5.95 -9.33 8.67
C PRO A 55 -4.96 -10.45 8.99
N THR A 56 -4.81 -11.38 8.05
CA THR A 56 -3.90 -12.54 8.17
C THR A 56 -2.48 -12.23 7.69
N GLN A 57 -2.28 -11.08 7.05
CA GLN A 57 -1.03 -10.63 6.45
C GLN A 57 -0.78 -9.15 6.76
N GLN A 58 0.48 -8.77 6.97
CA GLN A 58 0.92 -7.39 7.09
C GLN A 58 1.26 -6.82 5.71
N VAL A 59 0.58 -5.76 5.29
CA VAL A 59 0.79 -5.16 3.97
C VAL A 59 1.31 -3.73 4.13
N PHE A 60 2.45 -3.45 3.51
CA PHE A 60 3.00 -2.10 3.38
C PHE A 60 2.79 -1.60 1.96
N ILE A 61 2.22 -0.41 1.83
CA ILE A 61 1.94 0.22 0.54
C ILE A 61 2.53 1.62 0.52
N THR A 62 3.19 1.99 -0.58
CA THR A 62 3.46 3.39 -0.90
C THR A 62 2.43 3.88 -1.92
N THR A 63 2.00 5.12 -1.78
CA THR A 63 1.07 5.74 -2.72
C THR A 63 1.18 7.26 -2.65
N HIS A 64 0.97 7.91 -3.78
CA HIS A 64 0.66 9.34 -3.88
C HIS A 64 -0.77 9.56 -4.41
N SER A 65 -1.52 8.49 -4.66
CA SER A 65 -2.84 8.53 -5.26
C SER A 65 -3.91 8.91 -4.24
N PRO A 66 -4.69 9.97 -4.50
CA PRO A 66 -5.83 10.31 -3.66
C PRO A 66 -6.94 9.25 -3.72
N TYR A 67 -6.92 8.35 -4.70
CA TYR A 67 -7.88 7.25 -4.76
C TYR A 67 -7.55 6.13 -3.76
N VAL A 68 -6.26 5.80 -3.57
CA VAL A 68 -5.84 4.86 -2.53
C VAL A 68 -6.18 5.41 -1.14
N LEU A 69 -5.90 6.69 -0.90
CA LEU A 69 -6.15 7.34 0.40
C LEU A 69 -7.63 7.32 0.80
N ARG A 70 -8.55 7.45 -0.16
CA ARG A 70 -10.00 7.41 0.10
C ARG A 70 -10.50 6.01 0.47
N GLU A 71 -9.79 4.98 0.03
CA GLU A 71 -10.17 3.60 0.25
C GLU A 71 -9.62 3.04 1.57
N LEU A 72 -8.64 3.68 2.20
CA LEU A 72 -8.04 3.21 3.46
C LEU A 72 -8.61 3.95 4.68
N GLN A 73 -8.60 3.29 5.83
CA GLN A 73 -8.94 3.92 7.10
C GLN A 73 -7.80 4.81 7.59
N ALA A 74 -8.10 5.84 8.38
CA ALA A 74 -7.10 6.78 8.89
C ALA A 74 -5.96 6.10 9.65
N GLN A 75 -6.27 5.04 10.41
CA GLN A 75 -5.29 4.26 11.18
C GLN A 75 -4.32 3.46 10.30
N GLN A 76 -4.68 3.23 9.03
CA GLN A 76 -3.85 2.53 8.05
C GLN A 76 -2.94 3.51 7.28
N LEU A 77 -3.05 4.82 7.51
CA LEU A 77 -2.35 5.85 6.76
C LEU A 77 -1.16 6.41 7.53
N HIS A 78 -0.01 6.43 6.86
CA HIS A 78 1.22 6.98 7.40
C HIS A 78 1.83 7.98 6.40
N VAL A 79 2.09 9.21 6.87
CA VAL A 79 2.63 10.29 6.03
C VAL A 79 4.14 10.39 6.22
N MET A 80 4.88 10.14 5.16
CA MET A 80 6.32 10.35 5.12
C MET A 80 6.64 11.77 4.67
N ARG A 81 7.52 12.47 5.39
CA ARG A 81 7.98 13.82 5.04
C ARG A 81 9.50 13.85 5.06
N ARG A 82 10.09 14.58 4.11
CA ARG A 82 11.51 14.91 4.21
C ARG A 82 11.69 15.88 5.38
N PRO A 83 12.65 15.63 6.28
CA PRO A 83 12.95 16.58 7.34
C PRO A 83 13.42 17.89 6.71
N THR A 84 13.08 19.00 7.35
CA THR A 84 13.66 20.30 7.00
C THR A 84 15.09 20.38 7.55
N PRO A 85 15.97 21.21 6.97
CA PRO A 85 17.33 21.38 7.48
C PRO A 85 17.40 21.73 8.97
N ALA A 86 16.41 22.47 9.48
CA ALA A 86 16.29 22.76 10.91
C ALA A 86 15.96 21.50 11.72
N GLN A 87 15.10 20.61 11.23
CA GLN A 87 14.77 19.36 11.91
C GLN A 87 15.96 18.39 11.92
N GLU A 88 16.75 18.33 10.84
CA GLU A 88 17.97 17.51 10.80
C GLU A 88 19.03 17.97 11.80
N ALA A 89 19.13 19.29 12.04
CA ALA A 89 20.11 19.87 12.96
C ALA A 89 19.74 19.71 14.44
N PHE A 90 18.45 19.64 14.77
CA PHE A 90 17.97 19.65 16.17
C PHE A 90 17.34 18.34 16.65
N ASP A 91 17.05 17.40 15.75
CA ASP A 91 16.45 16.10 16.11
C ASP A 91 16.71 15.01 15.03
N PRO A 92 17.93 14.45 14.97
CA PRO A 92 18.31 13.47 13.95
C PRO A 92 17.57 12.12 14.07
N GLU A 93 16.96 11.80 15.21
CA GLU A 93 16.15 10.58 15.39
C GLU A 93 14.74 10.71 14.81
N ARG A 94 14.28 11.93 14.51
CA ARG A 94 12.94 12.20 13.94
C ARG A 94 12.75 11.73 12.49
N ILE A 95 13.78 11.17 11.87
CA ILE A 95 13.68 10.45 10.61
C ILE A 95 12.88 9.13 10.81
N GLN A 96 12.65 8.72 12.07
CA GLN A 96 11.83 7.57 12.42
C GLN A 96 10.32 7.87 12.37
N HIS A 97 9.57 6.88 11.94
CA HIS A 97 8.11 6.91 11.86
C HIS A 97 7.48 7.20 13.24
N THR A 98 6.81 8.35 13.39
CA THR A 98 6.02 8.66 14.58
C THR A 98 4.62 8.07 14.44
N ILE A 99 4.30 7.02 15.20
CA ILE A 99 2.95 6.46 15.26
C ILE A 99 2.09 7.42 16.08
N TYR A 100 1.15 8.11 15.42
CA TYR A 100 0.08 8.82 16.11
C TYR A 100 -0.98 7.78 16.46
N SER A 101 -1.07 7.44 17.76
CA SER A 101 -2.10 6.56 18.33
C SER A 101 -3.25 7.38 18.92
#